data_AF-A0A8H6FFJ6-F1
#
_entry.id   AF-A0A8H6FFJ6-F1
#
_cell.length_a   1.000
_cell.length_b   1.000
_cell.length_c   1.000
_cell.angle_alpha   90.00
_cell.angle_beta   90.00
_cell.angle_gamma   90.00
#
_symmetry.space_group_name_H-M   'P 1'
#
loop_
_entity.id
_entity.type
_entity.pdbx_description
1 polymer ?
#
loop_
_entity_poly.entity_id
_entity_poly.type
_entity_poly.pdbx_seq_one_letter_code
_entity_poly.pdbx_strand_id
1 'polypeptide(L)'
;MRYPLSPISFIFSLFPLSAYAQALCNGHAELCSRQYSNITQIGTHDSAFVGTMPTDNQEVNITAQLDAGIRFLQAQSHLDGSGSLNLCHTTCMEKDAGPLSDYLTDLKIWLDANPNEVVTLLLTNGDNVNISLFDTAFTISNLNKYTYTPPTSPLGLSAWPTLNELIGNNTRLIAFLDTGAAPSVHYILDEFTYFFETPFDVTDPKFAECTLDRPKGATADGRMYIVNHFLDLSIGSVDIPDDSADDTTNAATGVGSIGAQVGICEGLYGRAPVGVLVDNFDRGNVFAAQDALNGLGGPIKGGGGGGDDGGVGGVISKGINDLKDVF
;
A
#
# COMPACT_ATOMS: atom_id res chain seq x y z
N MET A 1 -55.75 -45.20 -42.90
CA MET A 1 -54.58 -44.32 -43.15
C MET A 1 -53.99 -43.95 -41.80
N ARG A 2 -52.79 -44.42 -41.47
CA ARG A 2 -52.06 -44.08 -40.24
C ARG A 2 -50.86 -43.22 -40.63
N TYR A 3 -50.79 -41.99 -40.12
CA TYR A 3 -49.61 -41.13 -40.26
C TYR A 3 -48.65 -41.42 -39.09
N PRO A 4 -47.32 -41.48 -39.31
CA PRO A 4 -46.38 -41.63 -38.21
C PRO A 4 -46.15 -40.27 -37.53
N LEU A 5 -46.13 -40.27 -36.21
CA LEU A 5 -45.72 -39.12 -35.40
C LEU A 5 -44.18 -39.03 -35.42
N SER A 6 -43.67 -37.85 -35.77
CA SER A 6 -42.23 -37.55 -35.73
C SER A 6 -41.84 -37.12 -34.31
N PRO A 7 -40.70 -37.57 -33.76
CA PRO A 7 -40.26 -37.15 -32.43
C PRO A 7 -39.70 -35.72 -32.48
N ILE A 8 -40.22 -34.86 -31.62
CA ILE A 8 -39.68 -33.50 -31.41
C ILE A 8 -38.44 -33.64 -30.53
N SER A 9 -37.26 -33.43 -31.12
CA SER A 9 -36.00 -33.42 -30.40
C SER A 9 -35.78 -32.03 -29.80
N PHE A 10 -35.95 -31.90 -28.48
CA PHE A 10 -35.58 -30.69 -27.74
C PHE A 10 -34.06 -30.67 -27.54
N ILE A 11 -33.37 -29.81 -28.29
CA ILE A 11 -31.97 -29.47 -28.04
C ILE A 11 -31.94 -28.53 -26.84
N PHE A 12 -31.55 -29.05 -25.67
CA PHE A 12 -31.18 -28.21 -24.53
C PHE A 12 -29.80 -27.61 -24.82
N SER A 13 -29.77 -26.34 -25.24
CA SER A 13 -28.53 -25.56 -25.30
C SER A 13 -28.04 -25.31 -23.87
N LEU A 14 -27.07 -26.11 -23.43
CA LEU A 14 -26.28 -25.84 -22.24
C LEU A 14 -25.37 -24.65 -22.55
N PHE A 15 -25.79 -23.45 -22.15
CA PHE A 15 -24.86 -22.32 -22.04
C PHE A 15 -23.94 -22.59 -20.85
N PRO A 16 -22.61 -22.66 -21.04
CA PRO A 16 -21.70 -22.70 -19.91
C PRO A 16 -21.86 -21.37 -19.17
N LEU A 17 -22.41 -21.42 -17.96
CA LEU A 17 -22.24 -20.37 -16.97
C LEU A 17 -20.76 -20.37 -16.60
N SER A 18 -19.94 -19.63 -17.35
CA SER A 18 -18.63 -19.23 -16.87
C SER A 18 -18.87 -18.37 -15.63
N ALA A 19 -18.70 -18.97 -14.46
CA ALA A 19 -18.52 -18.21 -13.23
C ALA A 19 -17.24 -17.41 -13.41
N TYR A 20 -17.36 -16.15 -13.85
CA TYR A 20 -16.28 -15.20 -13.70
C TYR A 20 -16.05 -15.09 -12.19
N ALA A 21 -14.92 -15.62 -11.70
CA ALA A 21 -14.45 -15.25 -10.38
C ALA A 21 -14.44 -13.72 -10.34
N GLN A 22 -15.22 -13.13 -9.44
CA GLN A 22 -15.28 -11.69 -9.32
C GLN A 22 -13.86 -11.21 -9.02
N ALA A 23 -13.29 -10.40 -9.90
CA ALA A 23 -11.95 -9.86 -9.69
C ALA A 23 -11.97 -9.05 -8.38
N LEU A 24 -11.07 -9.39 -7.47
CA LEU A 24 -10.83 -8.65 -6.23
C LEU A 24 -9.88 -7.51 -6.55
N CYS A 25 -10.06 -6.35 -5.93
CA CYS A 25 -9.14 -5.22 -6.06
C CYS A 25 -8.45 -5.03 -4.73
N ASN A 26 -7.13 -5.13 -4.70
CA ASN A 26 -6.37 -5.16 -3.44
C ASN A 26 -6.93 -6.19 -2.44
N GLY A 27 -7.29 -7.38 -2.93
CA GLY A 27 -7.83 -8.47 -2.11
C GLY A 27 -9.33 -8.39 -1.76
N HIS A 28 -10.05 -7.31 -2.10
CA HIS A 28 -11.46 -7.15 -1.71
C HIS A 28 -12.35 -6.67 -2.86
N ALA A 29 -13.56 -7.22 -2.99
CA ALA A 29 -14.51 -6.82 -4.01
C ALA A 29 -15.10 -5.42 -3.74
N GLU A 30 -15.27 -5.09 -2.46
CA GLU A 30 -15.81 -3.83 -1.97
C GLU A 30 -14.91 -2.63 -2.29
N LEU A 31 -13.61 -2.86 -2.51
CA LEU A 31 -12.65 -1.82 -2.85
C LEU A 31 -12.64 -1.50 -4.35
N CYS A 32 -13.11 -2.39 -5.22
CA CYS A 32 -13.07 -2.19 -6.66
C CYS A 32 -13.79 -0.93 -7.13
N SER A 33 -14.95 -0.62 -6.56
CA SER A 33 -15.73 0.58 -6.90
C SER A 33 -15.38 1.80 -6.05
N ARG A 34 -14.42 1.70 -5.12
CA ARG A 34 -14.00 2.82 -4.28
C ARG A 34 -12.92 3.62 -4.97
N GLN A 35 -13.00 4.94 -4.80
CA GLN A 35 -11.96 5.88 -5.23
C GLN A 35 -10.69 5.63 -4.44
N TYR A 36 -9.53 5.73 -5.09
CA TYR A 36 -8.22 5.60 -4.44
C TYR A 36 -8.10 6.51 -3.20
N SER A 37 -8.62 7.73 -3.29
CA SER A 37 -8.62 8.72 -2.20
C SER A 37 -9.52 8.39 -1.00
N ASN A 38 -10.27 7.30 -1.07
CA ASN A 38 -11.21 6.83 -0.05
C ASN A 38 -10.96 5.36 0.33
N ILE A 39 -9.68 4.97 0.32
CA ILE A 39 -9.21 3.65 0.75
C ILE A 39 -8.03 3.88 1.68
N THR A 40 -8.10 3.37 2.90
CA THR A 40 -6.97 3.36 3.81
C THR A 40 -6.06 2.19 3.46
N GLN A 41 -4.78 2.47 3.28
CA GLN A 41 -3.75 1.48 3.05
C GLN A 41 -2.76 1.51 4.21
N ILE A 42 -2.48 0.35 4.80
CA ILE A 42 -1.29 0.20 5.60
C ILE A 42 -0.11 0.29 4.65
N GLY A 43 0.82 1.16 5.00
CA GLY A 43 2.09 1.27 4.35
C GLY A 43 3.24 0.92 5.27
N THR A 44 4.31 0.45 4.66
CA THR A 44 5.57 0.20 5.35
C THR A 44 6.43 1.44 5.23
N HIS A 45 6.69 2.06 6.37
CA HIS A 45 7.73 3.09 6.50
C HIS A 45 9.05 2.44 6.09
N ASP A 46 9.78 3.11 5.21
CA ASP A 46 11.14 2.72 4.90
C ASP A 46 11.32 1.25 4.45
N SER A 47 10.35 0.82 3.64
CA SER A 47 10.13 -0.52 3.11
C SER A 47 11.35 -1.25 2.53
N ALA A 48 12.38 -0.51 2.10
CA ALA A 48 13.60 -1.07 1.55
C ALA A 48 14.62 -1.51 2.61
N PHE A 49 14.52 -0.99 3.83
CA PHE A 49 15.53 -1.17 4.88
C PHE A 49 15.21 -2.39 5.72
N VAL A 50 15.51 -3.54 5.13
CA VAL A 50 15.14 -4.85 5.67
C VAL A 50 16.27 -5.48 6.49
N GLY A 51 15.96 -6.06 7.65
CA GLY A 51 16.92 -6.85 8.43
C GLY A 51 16.56 -6.93 9.91
N THR A 52 17.58 -7.11 10.76
CA THR A 52 17.44 -7.24 12.22
C THR A 52 18.36 -6.28 12.99
N MET A 53 18.94 -5.30 12.30
CA MET A 53 19.74 -4.26 12.94
C MET A 53 18.80 -3.23 13.55
N PRO A 54 19.23 -2.49 14.60
CA PRO A 54 18.35 -1.54 15.29
C PRO A 54 17.81 -0.40 14.41
N THR A 55 18.39 -0.16 13.22
CA THR A 55 17.98 0.88 12.26
C THR A 55 17.22 0.29 11.07
N ASP A 56 16.82 -0.98 11.14
CA ASP A 56 16.05 -1.64 10.09
C ASP A 56 14.56 -1.48 10.39
N ASN A 57 13.76 -1.19 9.37
CA ASN A 57 12.35 -0.83 9.54
C ASN A 57 11.40 -1.99 9.28
N GLN A 58 11.86 -3.00 8.54
CA GLN A 58 11.04 -4.14 8.15
C GLN A 58 11.84 -5.45 8.26
N GLU A 59 11.18 -6.56 8.60
CA GLU A 59 11.86 -7.87 8.68
C GLU A 59 11.95 -8.60 7.32
N VAL A 60 11.06 -8.28 6.39
CA VAL A 60 10.92 -9.01 5.12
C VAL A 60 11.01 -8.10 3.90
N ASN A 61 11.48 -8.65 2.79
CA ASN A 61 11.62 -7.91 1.53
C ASN A 61 10.27 -7.42 0.96
N ILE A 62 10.33 -6.50 0.01
CA ILE A 62 9.12 -5.88 -0.54
C ILE A 62 8.18 -6.86 -1.22
N THR A 63 8.69 -7.94 -1.80
CA THR A 63 7.83 -8.98 -2.39
C THR A 63 6.98 -9.63 -1.32
N ALA A 64 7.57 -9.94 -0.15
CA ALA A 64 6.85 -10.48 1.00
C ALA A 64 5.88 -9.46 1.62
N GLN A 65 6.27 -8.19 1.71
CA GLN A 65 5.37 -7.09 2.15
C GLN A 65 4.13 -7.02 1.25
N LEU A 66 4.33 -6.99 -0.07
CA LEU A 66 3.26 -6.96 -1.07
C LEU A 66 2.42 -8.24 -1.04
N ASP A 67 3.03 -9.42 -0.96
CA ASP A 67 2.31 -10.70 -0.84
C ASP A 67 1.42 -10.76 0.41
N ALA A 68 1.83 -10.12 1.51
CA ALA A 68 1.06 -10.08 2.75
C ALA A 68 -0.14 -9.11 2.71
N GLY A 69 -0.13 -8.13 1.80
CA GLY A 69 -1.23 -7.19 1.61
C GLY A 69 -0.85 -5.71 1.70
N ILE A 70 0.43 -5.37 1.88
CA ILE A 70 0.89 -3.98 1.86
C ILE A 70 0.68 -3.38 0.47
N ARG A 71 0.07 -2.21 0.39
CA ARG A 71 -0.18 -1.51 -0.88
C ARG A 71 0.33 -0.07 -0.88
N PHE A 72 0.98 0.36 0.19
CA PHE A 72 1.69 1.63 0.25
C PHE A 72 3.13 1.36 0.67
N LEU A 73 4.07 1.64 -0.22
CA LEU A 73 5.51 1.53 0.06
C LEU A 73 6.07 2.95 0.20
N GLN A 74 6.76 3.24 1.31
CA GLN A 74 7.60 4.43 1.40
C GLN A 74 9.07 4.00 1.51
N ALA A 75 9.99 4.71 0.87
CA ALA A 75 11.42 4.48 1.00
C ALA A 75 12.24 5.77 0.82
N GLN A 76 13.40 5.84 1.46
CA GLN A 76 14.34 6.95 1.29
C GLN A 76 15.31 6.73 0.15
N SER A 77 15.65 7.81 -0.58
CA SER A 77 16.67 7.75 -1.63
C SER A 77 17.73 8.84 -1.50
N HIS A 78 18.98 8.45 -1.74
CA HIS A 78 20.17 9.29 -1.70
C HIS A 78 21.14 8.93 -2.83
N LEU A 79 22.08 9.82 -3.09
CA LEU A 79 23.22 9.55 -3.96
C LEU A 79 24.25 8.70 -3.22
N ASP A 80 24.67 7.61 -3.85
CA ASP A 80 25.82 6.84 -3.42
C ASP A 80 27.14 7.60 -3.71
N GLY A 81 28.27 7.01 -3.31
CA GLY A 81 29.60 7.58 -3.56
C GLY A 81 29.98 7.71 -5.05
N SER A 82 29.20 7.11 -5.96
CA SER A 82 29.37 7.22 -7.41
C SER A 82 28.47 8.27 -8.07
N GLY A 83 27.49 8.81 -7.32
CA GLY A 83 26.46 9.71 -7.83
C GLY A 83 25.25 9.00 -8.44
N SER A 84 25.06 7.72 -8.14
CA SER A 84 23.89 6.93 -8.52
C SER A 84 22.84 6.99 -7.42
N LEU A 85 21.55 6.93 -7.79
CA LEU A 85 20.46 6.97 -6.83
C LEU A 85 20.24 5.59 -6.21
N ASN A 86 20.52 5.48 -4.91
CA ASN A 86 20.33 4.28 -4.11
C ASN A 86 19.28 4.51 -3.03
N LEU A 87 18.72 3.41 -2.51
CA LEU A 87 17.90 3.44 -1.32
C LEU A 87 18.80 3.36 -0.11
N CYS A 88 18.95 4.49 0.58
CA CYS A 88 19.84 4.61 1.73
C CYS A 88 19.09 5.15 2.94
N HIS A 89 19.28 4.56 4.11
CA HIS A 89 18.62 4.98 5.35
C HIS A 89 19.41 6.15 5.94
N THR A 90 18.90 7.39 5.83
CA THR A 90 19.60 8.65 6.14
C THR A 90 20.84 8.95 5.28
N THR A 91 21.78 8.00 5.14
CA THR A 91 22.94 8.04 4.25
C THR A 91 23.34 6.64 3.83
N CYS A 92 24.03 6.50 2.69
CA CYS A 92 24.51 5.18 2.24
C CYS A 92 25.66 4.60 3.09
N MET A 93 26.22 5.39 4.03
CA MET A 93 27.18 4.89 5.02
C MET A 93 26.48 4.12 6.14
N GLU A 94 25.29 4.54 6.51
CA GLU A 94 24.50 3.92 7.56
C GLU A 94 23.88 2.62 7.06
N LYS A 95 23.12 2.70 5.97
CA LYS A 95 22.62 1.52 5.27
C LYS A 95 22.38 1.85 3.80
N ASP A 96 22.83 0.97 2.92
CA ASP A 96 22.59 1.02 1.48
C ASP A 96 21.89 -0.26 1.06
N ALA A 97 20.60 -0.15 0.72
CA ALA A 97 19.77 -1.25 0.24
C ALA A 97 19.90 -1.47 -1.28
N GLY A 98 20.81 -0.74 -1.95
CA GLY A 98 21.13 -0.87 -3.36
C GLY A 98 20.44 0.16 -4.25
N PRO A 99 20.62 0.05 -5.58
CA PRO A 99 20.08 1.00 -6.54
C PRO A 99 18.56 1.09 -6.50
N LEU A 100 18.00 2.31 -6.61
CA LEU A 100 16.55 2.50 -6.73
C LEU A 100 15.97 1.67 -7.89
N SER A 101 16.70 1.52 -9.00
CA SER A 101 16.24 0.74 -10.15
C SER A 101 15.96 -0.73 -9.84
N ASP A 102 16.69 -1.32 -8.89
CA ASP A 102 16.54 -2.73 -8.54
C ASP A 102 15.27 -2.92 -7.70
N TYR A 103 15.07 -2.04 -6.71
CA TYR A 103 13.84 -1.97 -5.94
C TYR A 103 12.59 -1.78 -6.82
N LEU A 104 12.64 -0.86 -7.80
CA LEU A 104 11.56 -0.65 -8.74
C LEU A 104 11.36 -1.84 -9.69
N THR A 105 12.42 -2.59 -9.99
CA THR A 105 12.34 -3.82 -10.80
C THR A 105 11.60 -4.93 -10.05
N ASP A 106 11.87 -5.09 -8.76
CA ASP A 106 11.15 -6.04 -7.90
C ASP A 106 9.66 -5.70 -7.81
N LEU A 107 9.32 -4.42 -7.59
CA LEU A 107 7.92 -3.96 -7.62
C LEU A 107 7.27 -4.21 -8.99
N LYS A 108 7.99 -3.97 -10.09
CA LYS A 108 7.50 -4.28 -11.43
C LYS A 108 7.18 -5.77 -11.57
N ILE A 109 8.11 -6.64 -11.19
CA ILE A 109 7.95 -8.10 -11.29
C ILE A 109 6.69 -8.53 -10.53
N TRP A 110 6.49 -7.98 -9.34
CA TRP A 110 5.30 -8.27 -8.56
C TRP A 110 4.01 -7.77 -9.23
N LEU A 111 4.00 -6.54 -9.77
CA LEU A 111 2.84 -6.01 -10.51
C LEU A 111 2.55 -6.78 -11.81
N ASP A 112 3.57 -7.31 -12.49
CA ASP A 112 3.40 -8.19 -13.66
C ASP A 112 2.65 -9.47 -13.27
N ALA A 113 2.96 -10.04 -12.09
CA ALA A 113 2.33 -11.27 -11.58
C ALA A 113 0.94 -11.03 -10.96
N ASN A 114 0.63 -9.81 -10.54
CA ASN A 114 -0.57 -9.47 -9.79
C ASN A 114 -1.39 -8.37 -10.49
N PRO A 115 -2.19 -8.71 -11.51
CA PRO A 115 -2.83 -7.74 -12.40
C PRO A 115 -3.98 -6.94 -11.76
N ASN A 116 -4.54 -7.41 -10.64
CA ASN A 116 -5.68 -6.75 -9.97
C ASN A 116 -5.27 -5.90 -8.76
N GLU A 117 -3.98 -5.61 -8.65
CA GLU A 117 -3.41 -4.90 -7.51
C GLU A 117 -3.01 -3.49 -7.94
N VAL A 118 -3.30 -2.50 -7.09
CA VAL A 118 -2.90 -1.10 -7.21
C VAL A 118 -1.99 -0.77 -6.02
N VAL A 119 -0.81 -0.25 -6.32
CA VAL A 119 0.22 0.07 -5.32
C VAL A 119 0.51 1.59 -5.33
N THR A 120 0.67 2.14 -4.14
CA THR A 120 1.22 3.48 -3.89
C THR A 120 2.69 3.36 -3.57
N LEU A 121 3.52 4.18 -4.22
CA LEU A 121 4.94 4.31 -3.91
C LEU A 121 5.23 5.77 -3.56
N LEU A 122 5.80 6.01 -2.40
CA LEU A 122 6.33 7.30 -1.97
C LEU A 122 7.85 7.19 -1.84
N LEU A 123 8.59 8.02 -2.57
CA LEU A 123 10.03 8.11 -2.42
C LEU A 123 10.38 9.44 -1.75
N THR A 124 11.37 9.44 -0.87
CA THR A 124 11.98 10.69 -0.40
C THR A 124 13.16 11.06 -1.28
N ASN A 125 13.40 12.36 -1.47
CA ASN A 125 14.50 12.94 -2.21
C ASN A 125 15.38 13.76 -1.26
N GLY A 126 16.03 13.07 -0.32
CA GLY A 126 16.78 13.71 0.77
C GLY A 126 17.93 14.61 0.29
N ASP A 127 18.50 14.30 -0.87
CA ASP A 127 19.60 15.06 -1.48
C ASP A 127 19.12 16.17 -2.44
N ASN A 128 17.80 16.35 -2.59
CA ASN A 128 17.17 17.32 -3.48
C ASN A 128 17.72 17.26 -4.91
N VAL A 129 17.90 16.04 -5.42
CA VAL A 129 18.44 15.81 -6.77
C VAL A 129 17.39 16.06 -7.83
N ASN A 130 17.84 16.18 -9.08
CA ASN A 130 16.94 16.39 -10.21
C ASN A 130 16.05 15.15 -10.45
N ILE A 131 14.77 15.38 -10.69
CA ILE A 131 13.78 14.31 -10.95
C ILE A 131 14.17 13.38 -12.11
N SER A 132 15.04 13.81 -13.04
CA SER A 132 15.51 12.96 -14.13
C SER A 132 16.23 11.69 -13.67
N LEU A 133 16.82 11.69 -12.46
CA LEU A 133 17.42 10.48 -11.88
C LEU A 133 16.35 9.46 -11.49
N PHE A 134 15.24 9.91 -10.91
CA PHE A 134 14.09 9.06 -10.62
C PHE A 134 13.44 8.54 -11.91
N ASP A 135 13.22 9.42 -12.91
CA ASP A 135 12.70 9.03 -14.24
C ASP A 135 13.57 7.96 -14.92
N THR A 136 14.90 8.09 -14.79
CA THR A 136 15.85 7.10 -15.28
C THR A 136 15.65 5.74 -14.59
N ALA A 137 15.51 5.70 -13.26
CA ALA A 137 15.27 4.46 -12.52
C ALA A 137 13.92 3.80 -12.89
N PHE A 138 12.86 4.59 -13.04
CA PHE A 138 11.54 4.13 -13.50
C PHE A 138 11.58 3.58 -14.93
N THR A 139 12.38 4.21 -15.81
CA THR A 139 12.55 3.77 -17.20
C THR A 139 13.37 2.48 -17.29
N ILE A 140 14.46 2.37 -16.52
CA ILE A 140 15.31 1.16 -16.48
C ILE A 140 14.51 -0.07 -16.00
N SER A 141 13.72 0.08 -14.93
CA SER A 141 12.85 -0.99 -14.42
C SER A 141 11.64 -1.28 -15.33
N ASN A 142 11.33 -0.37 -16.26
CA ASN A 142 10.11 -0.36 -17.08
C ASN A 142 8.84 -0.38 -16.21
N LEU A 143 8.89 0.31 -15.07
CA LEU A 143 7.79 0.43 -14.12
C LEU A 143 6.85 1.59 -14.50
N ASN A 144 7.36 2.60 -15.20
CA ASN A 144 6.59 3.73 -15.74
C ASN A 144 5.39 3.32 -16.61
N LYS A 145 5.37 2.12 -17.20
CA LYS A 145 4.19 1.62 -17.94
C LYS A 145 2.93 1.43 -17.06
N TYR A 146 3.10 1.34 -15.73
CA TYR A 146 2.01 1.17 -14.78
C TYR A 146 1.60 2.46 -14.09
N THR A 147 2.28 3.58 -14.32
CA THR A 147 2.04 4.79 -13.53
C THR A 147 0.76 5.51 -13.93
N TYR A 148 0.01 5.97 -12.93
CA TYR A 148 -1.13 6.85 -13.12
C TYR A 148 -0.69 8.31 -13.19
N THR A 149 -1.14 8.99 -14.24
CA THR A 149 -0.97 10.44 -14.42
C THR A 149 -2.34 11.11 -14.28
N PRO A 150 -2.55 11.99 -13.28
CA PRO A 150 -3.76 12.79 -13.18
C PRO A 150 -3.97 13.67 -14.43
N PRO A 151 -5.19 13.79 -14.95
CA PRO A 151 -5.48 14.67 -16.09
C PRO A 151 -5.31 16.16 -15.74
N THR A 152 -5.35 16.50 -14.46
CA THR A 152 -5.14 17.83 -13.89
C THR A 152 -4.40 17.71 -12.57
N SER A 153 -3.51 18.66 -12.26
CA SER A 153 -2.80 18.72 -10.98
C SER A 153 -3.03 20.10 -10.32
N PRO A 154 -3.57 20.15 -9.08
CA PRO A 154 -4.02 19.02 -8.26
C PRO A 154 -5.36 18.41 -8.73
N LEU A 155 -5.57 17.16 -8.34
CA LEU A 155 -6.85 16.44 -8.47
C LEU A 155 -7.59 16.54 -7.13
N GLY A 156 -8.86 16.94 -7.16
CA GLY A 156 -9.70 16.94 -5.96
C GLY A 156 -9.96 15.53 -5.45
N LEU A 157 -10.23 15.38 -4.14
CA LEU A 157 -10.48 14.08 -3.49
C LEU A 157 -11.51 13.22 -4.23
N SER A 158 -12.63 13.80 -4.67
CA SER A 158 -13.70 13.09 -5.36
C SER A 158 -13.43 12.79 -6.85
N ALA A 159 -12.31 13.28 -7.39
CA ALA A 159 -11.93 13.11 -8.79
C ALA A 159 -10.87 12.01 -8.99
N TRP A 160 -10.36 11.41 -7.91
CA TRP A 160 -9.51 10.23 -8.01
C TRP A 160 -10.28 9.04 -8.58
N PRO A 161 -9.67 8.27 -9.50
CA PRO A 161 -10.29 7.09 -10.08
C PRO A 161 -10.52 6.00 -9.03
N THR A 162 -11.44 5.10 -9.35
CA THR A 162 -11.66 3.87 -8.61
C THR A 162 -10.53 2.86 -8.86
N LEU A 163 -10.35 1.89 -7.96
CA LEU A 163 -9.36 0.83 -8.19
C LEU A 163 -9.65 0.06 -9.48
N ASN A 164 -10.92 -0.22 -9.80
CA ASN A 164 -11.27 -0.91 -11.02
C ASN A 164 -10.93 -0.10 -12.29
N GLU A 165 -11.03 1.23 -12.25
CA GLU A 165 -10.59 2.09 -13.36
C GLU A 165 -9.07 2.09 -13.51
N LEU A 166 -8.33 2.17 -12.40
CA LEU A 166 -6.86 2.07 -12.40
C LEU A 166 -6.39 0.72 -12.95
N ILE A 167 -7.01 -0.37 -12.51
CA ILE A 167 -6.72 -1.74 -12.98
C ILE A 167 -7.08 -1.89 -14.45
N GLY A 168 -8.28 -1.49 -14.86
CA GLY A 168 -8.76 -1.60 -16.23
C GLY A 168 -7.92 -0.80 -17.24
N ASN A 169 -7.37 0.35 -16.82
CA ASN A 169 -6.46 1.16 -17.62
C ASN A 169 -4.99 0.76 -17.50
N ASN A 170 -4.70 -0.25 -16.67
CA ASN A 170 -3.34 -0.70 -16.35
C ASN A 170 -2.44 0.43 -15.78
N THR A 171 -3.02 1.42 -15.11
CA THR A 171 -2.33 2.49 -14.39
C THR A 171 -2.32 2.18 -12.90
N ARG A 172 -1.70 1.06 -12.54
CA ARG A 172 -1.79 0.41 -11.23
C ARG A 172 -0.70 0.81 -10.24
N LEU A 173 0.10 1.82 -10.57
CA LEU A 173 1.08 2.42 -9.67
C LEU A 173 0.80 3.93 -9.54
N ILE A 174 0.67 4.42 -8.32
CA ILE A 174 0.59 5.85 -8.04
C ILE A 174 1.87 6.24 -7.30
N ALA A 175 2.76 6.95 -8.00
CA ALA A 175 4.09 7.30 -7.51
C ALA A 175 4.12 8.75 -7.03
N PHE A 176 4.68 8.97 -5.85
CA PHE A 176 4.89 10.27 -5.22
C PHE A 176 6.36 10.50 -4.91
N LEU A 177 6.75 11.78 -4.89
CA LEU A 177 8.04 12.26 -4.43
C LEU A 177 7.79 13.40 -3.43
N ASP A 178 8.43 13.34 -2.27
CA ASP A 178 8.27 14.34 -1.19
C ASP A 178 8.73 15.75 -1.60
N THR A 179 9.82 15.84 -2.36
CA THR A 179 10.40 17.09 -2.85
C THR A 179 11.04 16.92 -4.23
N GLY A 180 10.94 17.98 -5.04
CA GLY A 180 11.57 18.01 -6.37
C GLY A 180 10.75 17.37 -7.49
N ALA A 181 9.48 17.02 -7.24
CA ALA A 181 8.54 16.65 -8.29
C ALA A 181 8.39 17.77 -9.33
N ALA A 182 8.31 17.43 -10.62
CA ALA A 182 8.26 18.42 -11.68
C ALA A 182 7.45 17.96 -12.91
N PRO A 183 6.81 18.88 -13.66
CA PRO A 183 6.00 18.53 -14.83
C PRO A 183 6.74 17.78 -15.95
N SER A 184 8.08 17.84 -15.99
CA SER A 184 8.88 17.07 -16.95
C SER A 184 8.74 15.56 -16.79
N VAL A 185 8.38 15.09 -15.58
CA VAL A 185 8.14 13.69 -15.23
C VAL A 185 6.78 13.61 -14.55
N HIS A 186 5.74 13.84 -15.35
CA HIS A 186 4.36 14.09 -14.90
C HIS A 186 3.65 12.92 -14.19
N TYR A 187 4.25 11.72 -14.23
CA TYR A 187 3.71 10.53 -13.58
C TYR A 187 4.28 10.29 -12.16
N ILE A 188 5.29 11.07 -11.76
CA ILE A 188 5.76 11.14 -10.37
C ILE A 188 5.17 12.42 -9.77
N LEU A 189 4.26 12.24 -8.82
CA LEU A 189 3.44 13.30 -8.27
C LEU A 189 4.15 13.97 -7.10
N ASP A 190 3.95 15.27 -6.94
CA ASP A 190 4.39 16.01 -5.75
C ASP A 190 3.57 15.56 -4.54
N GLU A 191 4.19 14.91 -3.56
CA GLU A 191 3.49 14.39 -2.38
C GLU A 191 2.64 15.48 -1.74
N PHE A 192 3.26 16.61 -1.40
CA PHE A 192 2.62 17.67 -0.62
C PHE A 192 1.59 18.50 -1.38
N THR A 193 1.42 18.26 -2.69
CA THR A 193 0.30 18.72 -3.50
C THR A 193 -0.97 17.91 -3.22
N TYR A 194 -0.82 16.62 -2.91
CA TYR A 194 -1.93 15.66 -2.76
C TYR A 194 -2.12 15.17 -1.33
N PHE A 195 -1.07 15.17 -0.52
CA PHE A 195 -1.03 14.71 0.85
C PHE A 195 -0.64 15.83 1.81
N PHE A 196 -1.11 15.69 3.03
CA PHE A 196 -0.39 16.16 4.20
C PHE A 196 -0.12 14.97 5.11
N GLU A 197 0.71 15.14 6.13
CA GLU A 197 1.01 14.07 7.08
C GLU A 197 1.16 14.58 8.51
N THR A 198 1.03 13.63 9.44
CA THR A 198 1.25 13.84 10.87
C THR A 198 2.73 13.93 11.21
N PRO A 199 3.11 14.38 12.42
CA PRO A 199 4.49 14.28 12.88
C PRO A 199 5.04 12.86 12.73
N PHE A 200 6.32 12.78 12.38
CA PHE A 200 7.16 11.58 12.35
C PHE A 200 8.22 11.69 13.47
N ASP A 201 9.08 10.68 13.62
CA ASP A 201 10.05 10.56 14.73
C ASP A 201 9.38 10.66 16.12
N VAL A 202 8.20 10.04 16.25
CA VAL A 202 7.39 10.12 17.47
C VAL A 202 7.95 9.15 18.50
N THR A 203 8.17 9.64 19.72
CA THR A 203 8.71 8.84 20.84
C THR A 203 7.73 8.67 22.00
N ASP A 204 6.53 9.27 21.92
CA ASP A 204 5.44 9.01 22.88
C ASP A 204 4.58 7.85 22.37
N PRO A 205 4.60 6.67 23.04
CA PRO A 205 3.87 5.48 22.62
C PRO A 205 2.34 5.64 22.62
N LYS A 206 1.81 6.78 23.05
CA LYS A 206 0.37 7.03 23.05
C LYS A 206 -0.16 7.52 21.71
N PHE A 207 0.70 8.08 20.84
CA PHE A 207 0.29 8.73 19.59
C PHE A 207 -0.93 9.65 19.79
N ALA A 208 -0.85 10.55 20.78
CA ALA A 208 -2.00 11.32 21.27
C ALA A 208 -2.38 12.53 20.39
N GLU A 209 -1.87 12.59 19.16
CA GLU A 209 -2.14 13.67 18.21
C GLU A 209 -2.25 13.18 16.77
N CYS A 210 -2.91 14.00 15.96
CA CYS A 210 -2.97 13.85 14.52
C CYS A 210 -2.96 15.23 13.86
N THR A 211 -2.02 16.07 14.29
CA THR A 211 -1.87 17.42 13.74
C THR A 211 -1.28 17.34 12.33
N LEU A 212 -1.57 18.33 11.48
CA LEU A 212 -0.89 18.48 10.20
C LEU A 212 0.49 19.06 10.48
N ASP A 213 1.56 18.30 10.23
CA ASP A 213 2.94 18.78 10.38
C ASP A 213 3.58 19.14 9.04
N ARG A 214 3.50 18.24 8.06
CA ARG A 214 4.06 18.47 6.72
C ARG A 214 2.95 18.48 5.65
N PRO A 215 2.98 19.45 4.71
CA PRO A 215 3.91 20.59 4.66
C PRO A 215 3.49 21.69 5.66
N LYS A 216 4.46 22.36 6.30
CA LYS A 216 4.19 23.37 7.33
C LYS A 216 3.31 24.50 6.82
N GLY A 217 2.26 24.82 7.57
CA GLY A 217 1.35 25.93 7.28
C GLY A 217 0.34 25.67 6.15
N ALA A 218 0.23 24.43 5.66
CA ALA A 218 -0.80 24.08 4.69
C ALA A 218 -2.16 23.83 5.33
N THR A 219 -3.16 23.67 4.46
CA THR A 219 -4.52 23.26 4.82
C THR A 219 -4.71 21.77 4.53
N ALA A 220 -5.54 21.12 5.33
CA ALA A 220 -6.02 19.77 5.08
C ALA A 220 -7.03 19.70 3.91
N ASP A 221 -7.58 20.85 3.49
CA ASP A 221 -8.59 20.93 2.44
C ASP A 221 -8.04 20.46 1.09
N GLY A 222 -8.77 19.56 0.45
CA GLY A 222 -8.41 19.02 -0.87
C GLY A 222 -7.22 18.05 -0.87
N ARG A 223 -6.71 17.65 0.30
CA ARG A 223 -5.60 16.69 0.44
C ARG A 223 -6.06 15.37 1.05
N MET A 224 -5.51 14.28 0.54
CA MET A 224 -5.44 13.03 1.30
C MET A 224 -4.46 13.22 2.47
N TYR A 225 -4.31 12.23 3.34
CA TYR A 225 -3.29 12.32 4.35
C TYR A 225 -2.70 10.97 4.73
N ILE A 226 -1.47 11.05 5.22
CA ILE A 226 -0.67 9.95 5.75
C ILE A 226 -0.57 10.14 7.27
N VAL A 227 -0.77 9.06 8.02
CA VAL A 227 -0.44 9.01 9.43
C VAL A 227 0.89 8.28 9.57
N ASN A 228 1.91 8.99 10.05
CA ASN A 228 3.18 8.42 10.45
C ASN A 228 2.98 7.73 11.81
N HIS A 229 2.76 6.42 11.79
CA HIS A 229 2.42 5.59 12.95
C HIS A 229 3.49 4.51 13.18
N PHE A 230 4.74 4.94 13.25
CA PHE A 230 5.88 4.14 13.66
C PHE A 230 6.48 4.84 14.89
N LEU A 231 6.84 4.05 15.90
CA LEU A 231 7.31 4.55 17.18
C LEU A 231 8.83 4.48 17.20
N ASP A 232 9.45 5.58 17.62
CA ASP A 232 10.88 5.65 17.79
C ASP A 232 11.28 5.58 19.27
N LEU A 233 12.49 5.09 19.48
CA LEU A 233 13.22 5.12 20.72
C LEU A 233 14.45 6.02 20.56
N SER A 234 14.53 7.09 21.36
CA SER A 234 15.72 7.94 21.39
C SER A 234 16.88 7.29 22.12
N ILE A 235 17.99 7.05 21.40
CA ILE A 235 19.29 6.65 21.95
C ILE A 235 20.26 7.82 21.82
N GLY A 236 20.26 8.70 22.83
CA GLY A 236 21.09 9.90 22.83
C GLY A 236 20.54 10.97 21.90
N SER A 237 21.12 11.13 20.71
CA SER A 237 20.67 12.08 19.68
C SER A 237 20.25 11.40 18.38
N VAL A 238 20.05 10.09 18.43
CA VAL A 238 19.62 9.26 17.31
C VAL A 238 18.32 8.60 17.73
N ASP A 239 17.34 8.69 16.86
CA ASP A 239 16.08 7.97 16.99
C ASP A 239 16.16 6.70 16.13
N ILE A 240 15.66 5.59 16.66
CA ILE A 240 15.61 4.29 15.99
C ILE A 240 14.24 3.67 16.19
N PRO A 241 13.78 2.75 15.33
CA PRO A 241 12.54 2.02 15.55
C PRO A 241 12.46 1.35 16.94
N ASP A 242 11.36 1.54 17.65
CA ASP A 242 11.04 0.81 18.89
C ASP A 242 10.33 -0.51 18.57
N ASP A 243 11.11 -1.45 18.04
CA ASP A 243 10.70 -2.81 17.72
C ASP A 243 9.90 -3.51 18.83
N SER A 244 10.21 -3.19 20.09
CA SER A 244 9.58 -3.83 21.25
C SER A 244 8.12 -3.41 21.46
N ALA A 245 7.73 -2.27 20.87
CA ALA A 245 6.40 -1.70 20.95
C ALA A 245 5.49 -2.12 19.78
N ASP A 246 6.03 -2.68 18.70
CA ASP A 246 5.30 -2.92 17.44
C ASP A 246 4.01 -3.70 17.63
N ASP A 247 3.98 -4.75 18.47
CA ASP A 247 2.75 -5.51 18.73
C ASP A 247 1.61 -4.64 19.30
N THR A 248 1.94 -3.54 19.99
CA THR A 248 0.98 -2.57 20.50
C THR A 248 0.70 -1.46 19.50
N THR A 249 1.75 -0.88 18.90
CA THR A 249 1.65 0.21 17.91
C THR A 249 0.83 -0.27 16.70
N ASN A 250 1.18 -1.43 16.15
CA ASN A 250 0.55 -1.99 14.95
C ASN A 250 -0.83 -2.63 15.18
N ALA A 251 -1.35 -2.59 16.41
CA ALA A 251 -2.65 -3.16 16.73
C ALA A 251 -3.81 -2.38 16.10
N ALA A 252 -4.94 -3.05 15.90
CA ALA A 252 -6.17 -2.40 15.44
C ALA A 252 -6.86 -1.55 16.52
N THR A 253 -6.67 -1.89 17.79
CA THR A 253 -7.36 -1.25 18.92
C THR A 253 -6.47 -1.24 20.15
N GLY A 254 -6.70 -0.29 21.05
CA GLY A 254 -5.94 -0.14 22.30
C GLY A 254 -5.19 1.19 22.34
N VAL A 255 -4.68 1.56 23.51
CA VAL A 255 -3.87 2.78 23.65
C VAL A 255 -2.58 2.60 22.84
N GLY A 256 -2.21 3.62 22.06
CA GLY A 256 -1.00 3.60 21.21
C GLY A 256 -1.18 2.88 19.87
N SER A 257 -2.33 2.26 19.63
CA SER A 257 -2.60 1.51 18.41
C SER A 257 -2.97 2.39 17.21
N ILE A 258 -2.86 1.85 16.00
CA ILE A 258 -3.32 2.48 14.75
C ILE A 258 -4.74 3.03 14.91
N GLY A 259 -5.68 2.20 15.38
CA GLY A 259 -7.07 2.60 15.52
C GLY A 259 -7.29 3.73 16.52
N ALA A 260 -6.45 3.84 17.56
CA ALA A 260 -6.54 4.94 18.52
C ALA A 260 -6.10 6.27 17.92
N GLN A 261 -4.95 6.32 17.23
CA GLN A 261 -4.50 7.56 16.59
C GLN A 261 -5.42 7.95 15.43
N VAL A 262 -5.80 6.98 14.59
CA VAL A 262 -6.71 7.26 13.46
C VAL A 262 -8.07 7.76 13.94
N GLY A 263 -8.58 7.28 15.08
CA GLY A 263 -9.80 7.83 15.68
C GLY A 263 -9.68 9.32 16.05
N ILE A 264 -8.50 9.79 16.45
CA ILE A 264 -8.22 11.23 16.64
C ILE A 264 -8.25 11.95 15.30
N CYS A 265 -7.58 11.39 14.29
CA CYS A 265 -7.54 11.94 12.94
C CYS A 265 -8.94 12.11 12.33
N GLU A 266 -9.78 11.08 12.42
CA GLU A 266 -11.16 11.12 11.93
C GLU A 266 -11.98 12.20 12.63
N GLY A 267 -11.76 12.40 13.94
CA GLY A 267 -12.37 13.48 14.71
C GLY A 267 -11.96 14.88 14.23
N LEU A 268 -10.75 15.05 13.70
CA LEU A 268 -10.24 16.32 13.18
C LEU A 268 -10.61 16.57 11.72
N TYR A 269 -10.54 15.53 10.89
CA TYR A 269 -10.59 15.66 9.43
C TYR A 269 -11.84 15.08 8.78
N GLY A 270 -12.70 14.42 9.56
CA GLY A 270 -14.01 13.90 9.12
C GLY A 270 -13.93 12.76 8.10
N ARG A 271 -12.76 12.12 7.95
CA ARG A 271 -12.47 11.02 7.02
C ARG A 271 -11.29 10.22 7.57
N ALA A 272 -11.11 8.99 7.09
CA ALA A 272 -9.93 8.15 7.38
C ALA A 272 -8.71 8.56 6.53
N PRO A 273 -7.47 8.24 6.96
CA PRO A 273 -6.27 8.46 6.16
C PRO A 273 -6.26 7.57 4.92
N VAL A 274 -5.50 7.96 3.90
CA VAL A 274 -5.22 7.09 2.75
C VAL A 274 -3.99 6.22 3.02
N GLY A 275 -3.04 6.70 3.83
CA GLY A 275 -1.88 5.92 4.26
C GLY A 275 -1.72 5.92 5.79
N VAL A 276 -1.37 4.78 6.35
CA VAL A 276 -0.84 4.67 7.72
C VAL A 276 0.50 3.96 7.61
N LEU A 277 1.59 4.67 7.83
CA LEU A 277 2.94 4.12 7.74
C LEU A 277 3.34 3.49 9.07
N VAL A 278 3.89 2.27 9.02
CA VAL A 278 4.33 1.49 10.19
C VAL A 278 5.69 0.85 9.94
N ASP A 279 6.40 0.56 11.02
CA ASP A 279 7.55 -0.35 11.03
C ASP A 279 7.10 -1.77 11.41
N ASN A 280 7.83 -2.78 10.93
CA ASN A 280 7.57 -4.22 11.15
C ASN A 280 6.08 -4.60 11.06
N PHE A 281 5.50 -4.36 9.87
CA PHE A 281 4.06 -4.52 9.62
C PHE A 281 3.50 -5.91 9.98
N ASP A 282 4.36 -6.92 10.07
CA ASP A 282 4.05 -8.31 10.40
C ASP A 282 3.83 -8.54 11.91
N ARG A 283 4.07 -7.52 12.75
CA ARG A 283 3.76 -7.50 14.18
C ARG A 283 2.43 -6.77 14.44
N GLY A 284 1.71 -7.12 15.52
CA GLY A 284 0.47 -6.43 15.93
C GLY A 284 -0.80 -6.61 15.06
N ASN A 285 -0.73 -7.24 13.88
CA ASN A 285 -1.85 -7.44 12.93
C ASN A 285 -2.45 -6.13 12.38
N VAL A 286 -1.63 -5.39 11.65
CA VAL A 286 -1.99 -4.15 10.94
C VAL A 286 -3.22 -4.30 10.02
N PHE A 287 -3.42 -5.49 9.44
CA PHE A 287 -4.51 -5.71 8.48
C PHE A 287 -5.89 -5.71 9.14
N ALA A 288 -5.99 -6.06 10.43
CA ALA A 288 -7.23 -5.87 11.17
C ALA A 288 -7.59 -4.37 11.30
N ALA A 289 -6.59 -3.50 11.44
CA ALA A 289 -6.79 -2.06 11.44
C ALA A 289 -7.22 -1.58 10.04
N GLN A 290 -6.52 -2.03 8.99
CA GLN A 290 -6.86 -1.71 7.60
C GLN A 290 -8.30 -2.06 7.26
N ASP A 291 -8.73 -3.27 7.60
CA ASP A 291 -10.07 -3.77 7.33
C ASP A 291 -11.11 -2.93 8.07
N ALA A 292 -10.89 -2.66 9.36
CA ALA A 292 -11.79 -1.82 10.16
C ALA A 292 -11.94 -0.41 9.58
N LEU A 293 -10.83 0.24 9.20
CA LEU A 293 -10.82 1.59 8.62
C LEU A 293 -11.49 1.65 7.24
N ASN A 294 -11.42 0.56 6.48
CA ASN A 294 -12.15 0.43 5.23
C ASN A 294 -13.59 -0.10 5.42
N GLY A 295 -14.04 -0.39 6.65
CA GLY A 295 -15.35 -1.01 6.88
C GLY A 295 -15.50 -2.39 6.24
N LEU A 296 -14.40 -3.11 6.09
CA LEU A 296 -14.32 -4.50 5.65
C LEU A 296 -14.45 -5.36 6.92
N GLY A 297 -15.39 -6.31 6.95
CA GLY A 297 -15.68 -7.08 8.18
C GLY A 297 -17.16 -7.40 8.48
N GLY A 298 -18.07 -7.19 7.53
CA GLY A 298 -19.41 -7.81 7.59
C GLY A 298 -19.31 -9.33 7.40
N PRO A 299 -20.28 -10.14 7.92
CA PRO A 299 -20.24 -11.58 7.70
C PRO A 299 -20.22 -11.86 6.21
N ILE A 300 -19.19 -12.58 5.75
CA ILE A 300 -19.22 -13.21 4.43
C ILE A 300 -20.50 -14.03 4.41
N LYS A 301 -21.50 -13.61 3.61
CA LYS A 301 -22.61 -14.47 3.27
C LYS A 301 -22.01 -15.62 2.48
N GLY A 302 -21.64 -16.67 3.22
CA GLY A 302 -21.38 -17.99 2.66
C GLY A 302 -22.54 -18.32 1.73
N GLY A 303 -22.21 -18.59 0.48
CA GLY A 303 -23.17 -19.12 -0.47
C GLY A 303 -23.78 -20.38 0.14
N GLY A 304 -25.08 -20.31 0.45
CA GLY A 304 -25.84 -21.44 0.91
C GLY A 304 -25.98 -22.49 -0.19
N GLY A 305 -25.75 -23.75 0.16
CA GLY A 305 -26.03 -24.92 -0.66
C GLY A 305 -25.36 -26.15 -0.10
N GLY A 306 -26.07 -26.91 0.75
CA GLY A 306 -25.52 -28.06 1.46
C GLY A 306 -25.16 -29.27 0.60
N GLY A 307 -24.31 -30.12 1.17
CA GLY A 307 -23.97 -31.46 0.71
C GLY A 307 -22.61 -31.91 1.25
N ASP A 308 -22.62 -32.81 2.24
CA ASP A 308 -21.47 -33.64 2.64
C ASP A 308 -20.84 -34.29 1.40
N ASP A 309 -19.53 -34.13 1.18
CA ASP A 309 -18.53 -35.19 1.38
C ASP A 309 -17.12 -34.66 1.10
N GLY A 310 -16.13 -35.19 1.84
CA GLY A 310 -14.78 -34.66 1.94
C GLY A 310 -13.97 -34.58 0.63
N GLY A 311 -13.09 -33.56 0.56
CA GLY A 311 -12.11 -33.43 -0.52
C GLY A 311 -11.45 -32.06 -0.59
N VAL A 312 -10.29 -31.94 0.07
CA VAL A 312 -9.14 -31.06 -0.19
C VAL A 312 -9.28 -30.00 -1.31
N GLY A 313 -9.10 -28.71 -0.94
CA GLY A 313 -8.30 -27.77 -1.73
C GLY A 313 -8.94 -26.42 -2.10
N GLY A 314 -8.31 -25.33 -1.65
CA GLY A 314 -8.15 -24.13 -2.48
C GLY A 314 -8.75 -22.81 -2.00
N VAL A 315 -8.28 -22.26 -0.87
CA VAL A 315 -8.11 -20.80 -0.71
C VAL A 315 -6.78 -20.60 0.02
N ILE A 316 -5.73 -20.32 -0.75
CA ILE A 316 -4.46 -19.83 -0.19
C ILE A 316 -4.68 -18.32 -0.02
N SER A 317 -5.24 -17.91 1.12
CA SER A 317 -4.56 -16.83 1.80
C SER A 317 -3.23 -17.43 2.20
N LYS A 318 -2.10 -16.87 1.75
CA LYS A 318 -0.84 -17.13 2.44
C LYS A 318 -1.02 -16.47 3.79
N GLY A 319 -1.61 -17.25 4.71
CA GLY A 319 -1.91 -16.80 6.03
C GLY A 319 -0.60 -16.48 6.73
N ILE A 320 -0.63 -15.42 7.52
CA ILE A 320 0.29 -15.00 8.58
C ILE A 320 0.83 -16.17 9.45
N ASN A 321 0.27 -17.37 9.33
CA ASN A 321 0.74 -18.58 10.01
C ASN A 321 1.91 -19.31 9.31
N ASP A 322 2.22 -19.05 8.03
CA ASP A 322 3.35 -19.70 7.32
C ASP A 322 4.72 -19.02 7.56
N LEU A 323 4.76 -17.88 8.28
CA LEU A 323 6.02 -17.22 8.66
C LEU A 323 6.69 -17.84 9.90
N LYS A 324 6.00 -18.74 10.62
CA LYS A 324 6.54 -19.38 11.82
C LYS A 324 7.43 -20.60 11.54
N ASP A 325 7.44 -21.11 10.31
CA ASP A 325 8.20 -22.31 9.93
C ASP A 325 9.42 -22.01 9.05
N VAL A 326 9.90 -20.76 9.04
CA VAL A 326 11.19 -20.35 8.43
C VAL A 326 12.24 -19.96 9.48
N PHE A 327 12.02 -20.33 10.75
CA PHE A 327 13.01 -20.27 11.82
C PHE A 327 13.19 -21.63 12.51
#